data_AF-A0A1Q9UZI5-F1
#
_entry.id   AF-A0A1Q9UZI5-F1
#
_cell.length_a   1.000
_cell.length_b   1.000
_cell.length_c   1.000
_cell.angle_alpha   90.00
_cell.angle_beta   90.00
_cell.angle_gamma   90.00
#
_symmetry.space_group_name_H-M   'P 1'
#
loop_
_entity.id
_entity.type
_entity.pdbx_description
1 polymer ?
#
loop_
_entity_poly.entity_id
_entity_poly.type
_entity_poly.pdbx_seq_one_letter_code
_entity_poly.pdbx_strand_id
1 'polypeptide(L)'
;MLDTPLMVRRRARGRWDAPPAVPFADWIARRGIARTWPPPTFGDLDYHLTTLFPPVRPRGHLEVRYLDAQPPGRWIDPVAMLAALLHRPDVTDRVLDLCAPVGTGEDRWVHAARHGTADPDLNRVARQLVDLACGELGALGLSGDSVDDITAALHARLDREPAPRRPGEPGRPTPPPRTPRVPPPPGPLPQPRTPQTGPRPRQSADPSTTRRTTP
;
A
#
# COMPACT_ATOMS: atom_id res chain seq x y z
N MET A 1 2.12 15.11 8.31
CA MET A 1 0.77 14.58 8.01
C MET A 1 -0.31 15.62 8.31
N LEU A 2 -0.44 16.08 9.57
CA LEU A 2 -1.38 17.16 9.91
C LEU A 2 -0.90 18.52 9.37
N ASP A 3 0.42 18.71 9.33
CA ASP A 3 1.12 19.91 8.86
C ASP A 3 1.12 20.01 7.32
N THR A 4 0.70 18.93 6.65
CA THR A 4 0.57 18.90 5.19
C THR A 4 -0.67 19.70 4.77
N PRO A 5 -0.57 20.60 3.77
CA PRO A 5 -1.70 21.38 3.30
C PRO A 5 -2.90 20.54 2.84
N LEU A 6 -4.09 21.08 3.08
CA LEU A 6 -5.35 20.58 2.51
C LEU A 6 -5.34 20.75 1.00
N MET A 7 -5.51 19.67 0.23
CA MET A 7 -5.85 19.78 -1.20
C MET A 7 -7.36 19.99 -1.43
N VAL A 8 -8.19 19.57 -0.47
CA VAL A 8 -9.65 19.53 -0.59
C VAL A 8 -10.27 19.86 0.77
N ARG A 9 -11.32 20.69 0.80
CA ARG A 9 -12.17 20.89 1.98
C ARG A 9 -13.60 20.49 1.66
N ARG A 10 -14.09 19.43 2.31
CA ARG A 10 -15.45 18.94 2.09
C ARG A 10 -16.47 20.01 2.53
N ARG A 11 -17.54 20.17 1.76
CA ARG A 11 -18.66 21.08 2.06
C ARG A 11 -19.98 20.38 1.68
N ALA A 12 -21.04 20.60 2.46
CA ALA A 12 -22.36 20.01 2.17
C ALA A 12 -23.02 20.60 0.90
N ARG A 13 -22.63 21.81 0.49
CA ARG A 13 -23.00 22.48 -0.75
C ARG A 13 -21.82 23.30 -1.27
N GLY A 14 -21.79 23.56 -2.58
CA GLY A 14 -20.71 24.31 -3.24
C GLY A 14 -19.49 23.44 -3.59
N ARG A 15 -18.44 24.11 -4.08
CA ARG A 15 -17.16 23.47 -4.47
C ARG A 15 -16.42 22.92 -3.24
N TRP A 16 -15.49 21.98 -3.47
CA TRP A 16 -14.67 21.35 -2.41
C TRP A 16 -13.20 21.85 -2.40
N ASP A 17 -12.94 22.98 -3.05
CA ASP A 17 -11.65 23.69 -3.03
C ASP A 17 -11.16 23.98 -1.60
N ALA A 18 -9.90 23.69 -1.34
CA ALA A 18 -9.19 24.23 -0.17
C ALA A 18 -8.41 25.49 -0.60
N PRO A 19 -8.36 26.55 0.22
CA PRO A 19 -7.40 27.63 0.02
C PRO A 19 -5.96 27.09 0.07
N PRO A 20 -5.03 27.64 -0.72
CA PRO A 20 -3.67 27.11 -0.83
C PRO A 20 -2.93 27.16 0.51
N ALA A 21 -2.03 26.19 0.70
CA ALA A 21 -1.09 26.12 1.81
C ALA A 21 -1.68 26.07 3.24
N VAL A 22 -2.98 25.83 3.44
CA VAL A 22 -3.58 25.70 4.79
C VAL A 22 -3.37 24.28 5.35
N PRO A 23 -2.62 24.07 6.45
CA PRO A 23 -2.44 22.74 7.05
C PRO A 23 -3.72 22.20 7.68
N PHE A 24 -3.86 20.87 7.74
CA PHE A 24 -4.94 20.24 8.53
C PHE A 24 -4.81 20.60 10.03
N ALA A 25 -3.58 20.73 10.54
CA ALA A 25 -3.27 21.16 11.90
C ALA A 25 -3.88 22.53 12.25
N ASP A 26 -3.89 23.48 11.30
CA ASP A 26 -4.50 24.80 11.49
C ASP A 26 -6.03 24.74 11.47
N TRP A 27 -6.62 23.77 10.77
CA TRP A 27 -8.06 23.55 10.82
C TRP A 27 -8.50 22.97 12.18
N ILE A 28 -7.76 21.99 12.72
CA ILE A 28 -7.95 21.47 14.09
C ILE A 28 -7.78 22.61 15.10
N ALA A 29 -6.64 23.32 15.05
CA ALA A 29 -6.28 24.37 16.00
C ALA A 29 -7.03 25.70 15.79
N ARG A 30 -7.96 25.76 14.82
CA ARG A 30 -8.78 26.95 14.51
C ARG A 30 -7.92 28.20 14.23
N ARG A 31 -6.81 28.05 13.49
CA ARG A 31 -5.85 29.13 13.19
C ARG A 31 -6.05 29.75 11.81
N GLY A 32 -5.48 30.94 11.61
CA GLY A 32 -5.48 31.65 10.33
C GLY A 32 -6.87 31.78 9.69
N ILE A 33 -6.96 31.50 8.39
CA ILE A 33 -8.21 31.47 7.63
C ILE A 33 -9.20 30.39 8.10
N ALA A 34 -8.74 29.34 8.78
CA ALA A 34 -9.61 28.26 9.25
C ALA A 34 -10.45 28.62 10.49
N ARG A 35 -10.19 29.77 11.12
CA ARG A 35 -11.03 30.35 12.20
C ARG A 35 -12.52 30.44 11.83
N THR A 36 -12.84 30.73 10.58
CA THR A 36 -14.23 30.98 10.12
C THR A 36 -14.98 29.74 9.65
N TRP A 37 -14.34 28.56 9.68
CA TRP A 37 -14.91 27.31 9.18
C TRP A 37 -15.67 26.58 10.31
N PRO A 38 -16.44 25.51 10.08
CA PRO A 38 -16.74 24.55 11.15
C PRO A 38 -15.44 23.86 11.65
N PRO A 39 -15.43 23.25 12.84
CA PRO A 39 -14.37 22.31 13.22
C PRO A 39 -14.30 21.11 12.24
N PRO A 40 -13.13 20.50 12.03
CA PRO A 40 -13.00 19.31 11.19
C PRO A 40 -13.62 18.07 11.86
N THR A 41 -14.13 17.14 11.05
CA THR A 41 -14.58 15.81 11.52
C THR A 41 -13.53 14.74 11.26
N PHE A 42 -13.66 13.56 11.88
CA PHE A 42 -12.86 12.39 11.50
C PHE A 42 -13.03 12.04 10.01
N GLY A 43 -14.21 12.26 9.43
CA GLY A 43 -14.46 12.08 7.99
C GLY A 43 -13.79 13.13 7.08
N ASP A 44 -13.28 14.23 7.63
CA ASP A 44 -12.40 15.16 6.93
C ASP A 44 -10.94 14.73 7.06
N LEU A 45 -10.52 14.23 8.23
CA LEU A 45 -9.18 13.67 8.44
C LEU A 45 -8.93 12.44 7.57
N ASP A 46 -9.88 11.50 7.53
CA ASP A 46 -9.80 10.34 6.64
C ASP A 46 -9.66 10.76 5.18
N TYR A 47 -10.44 11.74 4.75
CA TYR A 47 -10.37 12.25 3.39
C TYR A 47 -9.02 12.93 3.12
N HIS A 48 -8.55 13.81 4.02
CA HIS A 48 -7.21 14.43 3.94
C HIS A 48 -6.13 13.35 3.77
N LEU A 49 -6.15 12.30 4.58
CA LEU A 49 -5.23 11.18 4.48
C LEU A 49 -5.33 10.41 3.14
N THR A 50 -6.45 10.44 2.40
CA THR A 50 -6.52 9.89 1.02
C THR A 50 -5.89 10.80 -0.03
N THR A 51 -5.81 12.12 0.23
CA THR A 51 -5.10 13.06 -0.64
C THR A 51 -3.59 12.99 -0.52
N LEU A 52 -3.06 12.25 0.46
CA LEU A 52 -1.62 12.08 0.65
C LEU A 52 -1.09 10.88 -0.16
N PHE A 53 0.03 11.09 -0.85
CA PHE A 53 0.71 10.10 -1.70
C PHE A 53 2.14 9.77 -1.22
N PRO A 54 2.36 9.40 0.06
CA PRO A 54 3.66 8.90 0.50
C PRO A 54 3.94 7.51 -0.12
N PRO A 55 5.22 7.10 -0.25
CA PRO A 55 5.60 5.77 -0.77
C PRO A 55 5.00 4.61 0.04
N VAL A 56 4.88 4.78 1.36
CA VAL A 56 4.14 3.86 2.26
C VAL A 56 3.12 4.67 3.05
N ARG A 57 1.89 4.17 3.17
CA ARG A 57 0.77 4.84 3.86
C ARG A 57 0.18 3.95 4.96
N PRO A 58 0.15 4.39 6.24
CA PRO A 58 -0.45 3.62 7.33
C PRO A 58 -1.97 3.82 7.39
N ARG A 59 -2.73 2.72 7.51
CA ARG A 59 -4.21 2.71 7.59
C ARG A 59 -4.80 1.69 8.56
N GLY A 60 -3.97 1.12 9.44
CA GLY A 60 -4.25 -0.10 10.20
C GLY A 60 -3.52 -1.30 9.60
N HIS A 61 -3.40 -1.31 8.27
CA HIS A 61 -2.39 -2.03 7.48
C HIS A 61 -1.36 -1.05 6.89
N LEU A 62 -0.32 -1.58 6.25
CA LEU A 62 0.60 -0.80 5.40
C LEU A 62 0.15 -0.87 3.95
N GLU A 63 0.02 0.28 3.29
CA GLU A 63 -0.16 0.37 1.84
C GLU A 63 1.19 0.76 1.21
N VAL A 64 1.82 -0.19 0.50
CA VAL A 64 3.04 0.05 -0.28
C VAL A 64 2.65 0.54 -1.68
N ARG A 65 3.13 1.72 -2.08
CA ARG A 65 2.62 2.47 -3.25
C ARG A 65 3.68 2.80 -4.31
N TYR A 66 4.88 2.22 -4.18
CA TYR A 66 6.02 2.44 -5.08
C TYR A 66 6.39 1.23 -5.95
N LEU A 67 5.61 0.14 -5.92
CA LEU A 67 5.82 -1.00 -6.82
C LEU A 67 5.27 -0.68 -8.21
N ASP A 68 6.14 -0.78 -9.21
CA ASP A 68 5.73 -0.75 -10.62
C ASP A 68 4.85 -1.96 -10.98
N ALA A 69 4.11 -1.84 -12.09
CA ALA A 69 3.34 -2.94 -12.64
C ALA A 69 4.26 -4.09 -13.08
N GLN A 70 3.98 -5.30 -12.58
CA GLN A 70 4.76 -6.49 -12.88
C GLN A 70 4.29 -7.18 -14.17
N PRO A 71 5.13 -8.04 -14.80
CA PRO A 71 4.70 -8.90 -15.89
C PRO A 71 3.49 -9.77 -15.50
N PRO A 72 2.63 -10.17 -16.46
CA PRO A 72 1.53 -11.09 -16.21
C PRO A 72 1.99 -12.35 -15.45
N GLY A 73 1.27 -12.71 -14.39
CA GLY A 73 1.62 -13.83 -13.50
C GLY A 73 2.65 -13.50 -12.40
N ARG A 74 3.54 -12.51 -12.60
CA ARG A 74 4.67 -12.20 -11.69
C ARG A 74 4.41 -11.05 -10.72
N TRP A 75 3.15 -10.86 -10.35
CA TRP A 75 2.76 -9.85 -9.34
C TRP A 75 3.00 -10.34 -7.91
N ILE A 76 3.03 -11.66 -7.69
CA ILE A 76 3.22 -12.25 -6.36
C ILE A 76 4.66 -12.10 -5.88
N ASP A 77 5.65 -12.16 -6.78
CA ASP A 77 7.09 -12.20 -6.49
C ASP A 77 7.52 -11.04 -5.54
N PRO A 78 7.26 -9.74 -5.83
CA PRO A 78 7.59 -8.65 -4.92
C PRO A 78 6.68 -8.57 -3.68
N VAL A 79 5.47 -9.13 -3.73
CA VAL A 79 4.54 -9.13 -2.58
C VAL A 79 4.98 -10.17 -1.55
N ALA A 80 5.38 -11.36 -2.01
CA ALA A 80 5.96 -12.41 -1.18
C ALA A 80 7.31 -11.97 -0.61
N MET A 81 8.16 -11.29 -1.40
CA MET A 81 9.40 -10.67 -0.89
C MET A 81 9.12 -9.67 0.24
N LEU A 82 8.18 -8.74 0.06
CA LEU A 82 7.82 -7.77 1.10
C LEU A 82 7.20 -8.43 2.33
N ALA A 83 6.41 -9.50 2.17
CA ALA A 83 5.88 -10.26 3.30
C ALA A 83 7.00 -10.97 4.06
N ALA A 84 7.89 -11.69 3.37
CA ALA A 84 9.03 -12.39 3.95
C ALA A 84 10.01 -11.46 4.68
N LEU A 85 10.13 -10.19 4.25
CA LEU A 85 10.97 -9.19 4.91
C LEU A 85 10.30 -8.44 6.07
N LEU A 86 8.98 -8.54 6.24
CA LEU A 86 8.21 -7.76 7.23
C LEU A 86 7.32 -8.59 8.17
N HIS A 87 7.27 -9.93 8.03
CA HIS A 87 6.42 -10.79 8.87
C HIS A 87 6.85 -10.87 10.34
N ARG A 88 8.11 -10.53 10.63
CA ARG A 88 8.74 -10.63 11.95
C ARG A 88 9.55 -9.38 12.30
N PRO A 89 9.55 -8.93 13.58
CA PRO A 89 10.38 -7.83 14.03
C PRO A 89 11.87 -8.07 13.77
N ASP A 90 12.39 -9.25 14.14
CA ASP A 90 13.83 -9.56 14.04
C ASP A 90 14.33 -9.71 12.59
N VAL A 91 13.43 -10.03 11.65
CA VAL A 91 13.73 -9.95 10.20
C VAL A 91 13.71 -8.49 9.73
N THR A 92 12.74 -7.70 10.20
CA THR A 92 12.62 -6.27 9.90
C THR A 92 13.83 -5.47 10.40
N ASP A 93 14.35 -5.78 11.58
CA ASP A 93 15.55 -5.16 12.14
C ASP A 93 16.78 -5.45 11.26
N ARG A 94 16.94 -6.69 10.79
CA ARG A 94 18.00 -7.07 9.83
C ARG A 94 17.84 -6.38 8.48
N VAL A 95 16.61 -6.10 8.03
CA VAL A 95 16.34 -5.28 6.84
C VAL A 95 16.78 -3.83 7.06
N LEU A 96 16.51 -3.26 8.24
CA LEU A 96 16.97 -1.91 8.60
C LEU A 96 18.50 -1.81 8.61
N ASP A 97 19.20 -2.78 9.22
CA ASP A 97 20.66 -2.86 9.23
C ASP A 97 21.26 -2.95 7.81
N LEU A 98 20.69 -3.82 6.96
CA LEU A 98 21.11 -3.94 5.55
C LEU A 98 20.85 -2.67 4.74
N CYS A 99 19.75 -1.97 5.02
CA CYS A 99 19.40 -0.72 4.34
C CYS A 99 20.16 0.51 4.85
N ALA A 100 20.65 0.52 6.09
CA ALA A 100 21.24 1.70 6.71
C ALA A 100 22.34 2.41 5.86
N PRO A 101 23.29 1.72 5.19
CA PRO A 101 24.31 2.37 4.38
C PRO A 101 23.79 3.11 3.13
N VAL A 102 22.59 2.77 2.65
CA VAL A 102 22.02 3.29 1.39
C VAL A 102 20.74 4.09 1.58
N GLY A 103 20.01 3.86 2.68
CA GLY A 103 18.74 4.51 3.01
C GLY A 103 18.87 5.86 3.70
N THR A 104 20.04 6.18 4.28
CA THR A 104 20.27 7.49 4.93
C THR A 104 20.75 8.54 3.93
N GLY A 105 20.07 9.69 3.91
CA GLY A 105 20.45 10.88 3.14
C GLY A 105 19.27 11.48 2.36
N GLU A 106 19.32 12.78 2.12
CA GLU A 106 18.43 13.46 1.18
C GLU A 106 18.65 12.91 -0.25
N ASP A 107 17.63 13.02 -1.11
CA ASP A 107 17.59 12.50 -2.49
C ASP A 107 17.90 11.00 -2.72
N ARG A 108 18.23 10.19 -1.70
CA ARG A 108 18.46 8.74 -1.85
C ARG A 108 17.33 7.99 -2.57
N TRP A 109 16.08 8.41 -2.37
CA TRP A 109 14.92 7.89 -3.09
C TRP A 109 14.96 8.20 -4.60
N VAL A 110 15.34 9.43 -4.97
CA VAL A 110 15.47 9.88 -6.36
C VAL A 110 16.68 9.21 -7.01
N HIS A 111 17.78 9.02 -6.27
CA HIS A 111 18.95 8.26 -6.69
C HIS A 111 18.58 6.80 -7.02
N ALA A 112 17.89 6.11 -6.11
CA ALA A 112 17.43 4.74 -6.34
C ALA A 112 16.50 4.62 -7.57
N ALA A 113 15.57 5.56 -7.75
CA ALA A 113 14.69 5.60 -8.94
C ALA A 113 15.44 5.97 -10.25
N ARG A 114 16.62 6.60 -10.16
CA ARG A 114 17.47 6.91 -11.32
C ARG A 114 18.41 5.77 -11.68
N HIS A 115 19.07 5.15 -10.71
CA HIS A 115 20.18 4.23 -10.94
C HIS A 115 19.84 2.76 -10.65
N GLY A 116 18.94 2.49 -9.70
CA GLY A 116 18.54 1.13 -9.33
C GLY A 116 19.75 0.23 -9.03
N THR A 117 19.72 -1.00 -9.53
CA THR A 117 20.81 -1.99 -9.40
C THR A 117 22.03 -1.71 -10.29
N ALA A 118 22.08 -0.59 -11.02
CA ALA A 118 23.32 -0.13 -11.67
C ALA A 118 24.26 0.62 -10.69
N ASP A 119 23.74 1.07 -9.54
CA ASP A 119 24.55 1.54 -8.42
C ASP A 119 25.11 0.33 -7.64
N PRO A 120 26.44 0.23 -7.41
CA PRO A 120 27.04 -0.95 -6.76
C PRO A 120 26.57 -1.19 -5.33
N ASP A 121 26.31 -0.14 -4.55
CA ASP A 121 25.88 -0.26 -3.15
C ASP A 121 24.40 -0.68 -3.08
N LEU A 122 23.55 -0.13 -3.95
CA LEU A 122 22.17 -0.59 -4.10
C LEU A 122 22.10 -2.03 -4.64
N ASN A 123 22.96 -2.43 -5.57
CA ASN A 123 23.03 -3.81 -6.07
C ASN A 123 23.40 -4.79 -4.95
N ARG A 124 24.46 -4.47 -4.19
CA ARG A 124 24.93 -5.25 -3.03
C ARG A 124 23.83 -5.42 -1.98
N VAL A 125 23.19 -4.33 -1.55
CA VAL A 125 22.09 -4.40 -0.57
C VAL A 125 20.87 -5.13 -1.14
N ALA A 126 20.51 -4.94 -2.41
CA ALA A 126 19.39 -5.64 -3.03
C ALA A 126 19.60 -7.16 -3.11
N ARG A 127 20.83 -7.62 -3.36
CA ARG A 127 21.20 -9.05 -3.26
C ARG A 127 20.99 -9.58 -1.85
N GLN A 128 21.59 -8.92 -0.86
CA GLN A 128 21.45 -9.32 0.56
C GLN A 128 19.98 -9.35 1.04
N LEU A 129 19.13 -8.45 0.54
CA LEU A 129 17.69 -8.42 0.84
C LEU A 129 16.90 -9.52 0.11
N VAL A 130 17.29 -9.92 -1.11
CA VAL A 130 16.70 -11.09 -1.77
C VAL A 130 17.13 -12.38 -1.08
N ASP A 131 18.41 -12.54 -0.75
CA ASP A 131 18.91 -13.71 -0.02
C ASP A 131 18.17 -13.90 1.32
N LEU A 132 17.96 -12.80 2.06
CA LEU A 132 17.18 -12.78 3.30
C LEU A 132 15.69 -13.11 3.04
N ALA A 133 15.07 -12.54 2.01
CA ALA A 133 13.67 -12.81 1.68
C ALA A 133 13.45 -14.27 1.31
N CYS A 134 14.29 -14.84 0.44
CA CYS A 134 14.21 -16.24 0.00
C CYS A 134 14.32 -17.21 1.19
N GLY A 135 15.21 -16.94 2.14
CA GLY A 135 15.32 -17.73 3.39
C GLY A 135 14.07 -17.68 4.29
N GLU A 136 13.29 -16.60 4.23
CA GLU A 136 12.08 -16.40 5.06
C GLU A 136 10.77 -16.79 4.33
N LEU A 137 10.78 -16.99 2.99
CA LEU A 137 9.58 -17.35 2.20
C LEU A 137 8.84 -18.59 2.75
N GLY A 138 9.58 -19.59 3.26
CA GLY A 138 9.00 -20.81 3.83
C GLY A 138 8.12 -20.55 5.07
N ALA A 139 8.35 -19.46 5.81
CA ALA A 139 7.53 -19.09 6.96
C ALA A 139 6.14 -18.55 6.57
N LEU A 140 5.93 -18.18 5.30
CA LEU A 140 4.66 -17.63 4.80
C LEU A 140 3.60 -18.70 4.51
N GLY A 141 3.90 -19.99 4.68
CA GLY A 141 2.95 -21.09 4.44
C GLY A 141 2.67 -21.38 2.97
N LEU A 142 3.58 -20.99 2.07
CA LEU A 142 3.54 -21.30 0.64
C LEU A 142 3.91 -22.78 0.37
N SER A 143 3.55 -23.32 -0.80
CA SER A 143 4.07 -24.63 -1.23
C SER A 143 5.54 -24.53 -1.63
N GLY A 144 6.29 -25.65 -1.56
CA GLY A 144 7.69 -25.72 -2.01
C GLY A 144 7.87 -25.17 -3.42
N ASP A 145 7.08 -25.69 -4.37
CA ASP A 145 7.05 -25.25 -5.77
C ASP A 145 6.86 -23.71 -5.92
N SER A 146 6.08 -23.09 -5.03
CA SER A 146 5.85 -21.63 -5.03
C SER A 146 7.06 -20.87 -4.45
N VAL A 147 7.69 -21.41 -3.41
CA VAL A 147 8.93 -20.85 -2.84
C VAL A 147 10.06 -20.92 -3.86
N ASP A 148 10.19 -22.04 -4.57
CA ASP A 148 11.23 -22.25 -5.59
C ASP A 148 11.04 -21.33 -6.80
N ASP A 149 9.82 -21.20 -7.36
CA ASP A 149 9.54 -20.29 -8.47
C ASP A 149 9.76 -18.81 -8.09
N ILE A 150 9.33 -18.40 -6.89
CA ILE A 150 9.54 -17.02 -6.40
C ILE A 150 11.04 -16.76 -6.16
N THR A 151 11.76 -17.71 -5.56
CA THR A 151 13.22 -17.63 -5.35
C THR A 151 13.94 -17.46 -6.68
N ALA A 152 13.65 -18.32 -7.66
CA ALA A 152 14.20 -18.21 -9.01
C ALA A 152 13.85 -16.87 -9.67
N ALA A 153 12.63 -16.34 -9.45
CA ALA A 153 12.21 -15.04 -9.95
C ALA A 153 13.07 -13.88 -9.44
N LEU A 154 13.32 -13.86 -8.14
CA LEU A 154 13.99 -12.75 -7.46
C LEU A 154 15.47 -12.70 -7.84
N HIS A 155 16.16 -13.84 -7.89
CA HIS A 155 17.54 -13.91 -8.38
C HIS A 155 17.64 -13.53 -9.87
N ALA A 156 16.80 -14.12 -10.74
CA ALA A 156 16.79 -13.79 -12.17
C ALA A 156 16.44 -12.31 -12.47
N ARG A 157 15.81 -11.59 -11.52
CA ARG A 157 15.57 -10.15 -11.61
C ARG A 157 16.79 -9.31 -11.24
N LEU A 158 17.65 -9.79 -10.35
CA LEU A 158 18.91 -9.12 -9.95
C LEU A 158 20.05 -9.34 -10.95
N ASP A 159 20.05 -10.49 -11.62
CA ASP A 159 21.08 -10.85 -12.61
C ASP A 159 20.75 -10.33 -14.03
N ARG A 160 19.52 -9.84 -14.26
CA ARG A 160 19.17 -9.11 -15.49
C ARG A 160 19.84 -7.74 -15.47
N GLU A 161 20.69 -7.47 -16.47
CA GLU A 161 21.28 -6.15 -16.68
C GLU A 161 20.21 -5.04 -16.67
N PRO A 162 20.45 -3.90 -15.99
CA PRO A 162 19.59 -2.74 -16.06
C PRO A 162 19.47 -2.25 -17.51
N ALA A 163 18.30 -2.48 -18.12
CA ALA A 163 18.07 -2.12 -19.51
C ALA A 163 18.40 -0.63 -19.74
N PRO A 164 19.31 -0.28 -20.66
CA PRO A 164 19.76 1.10 -20.80
C PRO A 164 18.59 2.00 -21.18
N ARG A 165 18.32 3.04 -20.37
CA ARG A 165 17.33 4.06 -20.72
C ARG A 165 17.71 4.64 -22.09
N ARG A 166 16.80 4.53 -23.06
CA ARG A 166 16.94 5.15 -24.37
C ARG A 166 17.24 6.65 -24.22
N PRO A 167 18.40 7.16 -24.65
CA PRO A 167 18.68 8.58 -24.58
C PRO A 167 17.65 9.36 -25.40
N GLY A 168 16.93 10.27 -24.76
CA GLY A 168 15.97 11.15 -25.45
C GLY A 168 14.62 10.53 -25.80
N GLU A 169 14.22 9.39 -25.25
CA GLU A 169 12.82 8.95 -25.35
C GLU A 169 11.94 9.91 -24.51
N PRO A 170 11.07 10.74 -25.14
CA PRO A 170 10.29 11.73 -24.41
C PRO A 170 9.28 11.01 -23.51
N GLY A 171 9.12 11.50 -22.27
CA GLY A 171 8.18 10.92 -21.30
C GLY A 171 6.81 10.73 -21.94
N ARG A 172 6.38 9.45 -22.02
CA ARG A 172 5.21 8.99 -22.79
C ARG A 172 4.06 10.00 -22.63
N PRO A 173 3.59 10.63 -23.72
CA PRO A 173 2.86 11.90 -23.64
C PRO A 173 1.68 11.76 -22.68
N THR A 174 1.70 12.60 -21.64
CA THR A 174 0.70 12.58 -20.56
C THR A 174 -0.69 12.57 -21.21
N PRO A 175 -1.50 11.50 -21.04
CA PRO A 175 -2.80 11.44 -21.66
C PRO A 175 -3.61 12.66 -21.18
N PRO A 176 -4.33 13.35 -22.07
CA PRO A 176 -5.03 14.59 -21.71
C PRO A 176 -5.88 14.34 -20.47
N PRO A 177 -5.86 15.26 -19.49
CA PRO A 177 -6.44 15.01 -18.17
C PRO A 177 -7.89 14.60 -18.33
N ARG A 178 -8.18 13.32 -18.06
CA ARG A 178 -9.56 12.79 -18.10
C ARG A 178 -10.40 13.69 -17.21
N THR A 179 -11.44 14.28 -17.78
CA THR A 179 -12.37 15.16 -17.07
C THR A 179 -12.75 14.49 -15.74
N PRO A 180 -12.47 15.12 -14.58
CA PRO A 180 -12.67 14.45 -13.29
C PRO A 180 -14.12 14.03 -13.12
N ARG A 181 -14.39 12.74 -13.36
CA ARG A 181 -15.72 12.15 -13.17
C ARG A 181 -15.93 12.10 -11.66
N VAL A 182 -16.58 13.14 -11.14
CA VAL A 182 -16.91 13.28 -9.73
C VAL A 182 -17.53 11.96 -9.28
N PRO A 183 -16.89 11.21 -8.36
CA PRO A 183 -17.49 9.99 -7.86
C PRO A 183 -18.83 10.36 -7.20
N PRO A 184 -19.88 9.54 -7.37
CA PRO A 184 -21.13 9.79 -6.67
C PRO A 184 -20.83 9.90 -5.16
N PRO A 185 -21.57 10.76 -4.43
CA PRO A 185 -21.38 10.86 -2.98
C PRO A 185 -21.54 9.46 -2.37
N PRO A 186 -20.73 9.10 -1.35
CA PRO A 186 -20.86 7.81 -0.69
C PRO A 186 -22.32 7.63 -0.22
N GLY A 187 -22.85 6.44 -0.42
CA GLY A 187 -24.21 6.12 0.02
C GLY A 187 -24.37 6.36 1.53
N PRO A 188 -25.62 6.50 2.01
CA PRO A 188 -25.89 6.68 3.43
C PRO A 188 -25.21 5.56 4.23
N LEU A 189 -24.57 5.94 5.35
CA LEU A 189 -23.87 5.00 6.22
C LEU A 189 -24.83 3.85 6.60
N PRO A 190 -24.35 2.58 6.60
CA PRO A 190 -25.16 1.47 7.05
C PRO A 190 -25.58 1.73 8.50
N GLN A 191 -26.89 1.75 8.74
CA GLN A 191 -27.43 2.02 10.08
C GLN A 191 -26.87 0.99 11.08
N PRO A 192 -26.57 1.39 12.32
CA PRO A 192 -26.10 0.46 13.33
C PRO A 192 -27.16 -0.63 13.51
N ARG A 193 -26.77 -1.90 13.30
CA ARG A 193 -27.68 -3.04 13.49
C ARG A 193 -28.10 -3.07 14.95
N THR A 194 -29.38 -2.82 15.22
CA THR A 194 -29.97 -3.08 16.53
C THR A 194 -29.72 -4.54 16.91
N PRO A 195 -29.18 -4.84 18.11
CA PRO A 195 -28.99 -6.21 18.54
C PRO A 195 -30.37 -6.89 18.65
N GLN A 196 -30.59 -7.94 17.86
CA GLN A 196 -31.81 -8.75 17.97
C GLN A 196 -31.80 -9.51 19.30
N THR A 197 -32.37 -8.87 20.32
CA THR A 197 -32.53 -9.44 21.66
C THR A 197 -33.75 -10.36 21.65
N GLY A 198 -33.61 -11.51 21.03
CA GLY A 198 -34.63 -12.56 20.92
C GLY A 198 -34.00 -13.95 20.89
N PRO A 199 -34.57 -14.94 21.57
CA PRO A 199 -33.99 -16.27 21.63
C PRO A 199 -34.05 -16.95 20.26
N ARG A 200 -32.90 -17.44 19.76
CA ARG A 200 -32.89 -18.30 18.57
C ARG A 200 -33.65 -19.60 18.88
N PRO A 201 -34.62 -20.03 18.06
CA PRO A 201 -35.21 -21.35 18.21
C PRO A 201 -34.13 -22.41 17.99
N ARG A 202 -34.09 -23.43 18.86
CA ARG A 202 -33.21 -24.59 18.66
C ARG A 202 -33.75 -25.40 17.48
N GLN A 203 -32.97 -25.52 16.40
CA GLN A 203 -33.23 -26.54 15.40
C GLN A 203 -32.93 -27.90 16.02
N SER A 204 -33.94 -28.77 16.10
CA SER A 204 -33.78 -30.16 16.49
C SER A 204 -33.08 -30.92 15.38
N ALA A 205 -31.90 -31.47 15.65
CA ALA A 205 -31.30 -32.47 14.78
C ALA A 205 -32.04 -33.80 15.00
N ASP A 206 -32.64 -34.35 13.94
CA ASP A 206 -33.28 -35.67 13.94
C ASP A 206 -32.35 -36.67 13.20
N PRO A 207 -31.83 -37.70 13.87
CA PRO A 207 -30.93 -38.69 13.28
C PRO A 207 -31.67 -39.96 12.80
N SER A 208 -30.99 -40.80 11.98
CA SER A 208 -31.50 -42.08 11.35
C SER A 208 -32.16 -41.86 9.98
N THR A 209 -32.18 -42.77 8.97
CA THR A 209 -31.57 -44.10 8.72
C THR A 209 -31.85 -44.51 7.24
N THR A 210 -31.14 -45.34 6.45
CA THR A 210 -29.73 -45.82 6.28
C THR A 210 -29.67 -46.61 4.93
N ARG A 211 -28.48 -46.89 4.34
CA ARG A 211 -28.18 -47.76 3.15
C ARG A 211 -28.50 -47.13 1.77
N ARG A 212 -27.60 -47.21 0.76
CA ARG A 212 -27.28 -48.31 -0.21
C ARG A 212 -28.49 -48.68 -1.12
N THR A 213 -28.34 -48.92 -2.43
CA THR A 213 -27.21 -49.55 -3.16
C THR A 213 -27.10 -49.08 -4.64
N THR A 214 -25.94 -49.29 -5.27
CA THR A 214 -25.69 -49.33 -6.74
C THR A 214 -26.50 -50.47 -7.43
N PRO A 215 -26.63 -50.56 -8.79
CA PRO A 215 -25.58 -50.42 -9.82
C PRO A 215 -25.28 -49.00 -10.30
#